data_AF-A0AA38J7R9-F1
#
_entry.id   AF-A0AA38J7R9-F1
#
_cell.length_a   1.000
_cell.length_b   1.000
_cell.length_c   1.000
_cell.angle_alpha   90.00
_cell.angle_beta   90.00
_cell.angle_gamma   90.00
#
_symmetry.space_group_name_H-M   'P 1'
#
loop_
_entity.id
_entity.type
_entity.pdbx_description
1 polymer ?
#
loop_
_entity_poly.entity_id
_entity_poly.type
_entity_poly.pdbx_seq_one_letter_code
_entity_poly.pdbx_strand_id
1 'polypeptide(L)'
;MSVKKYLQNNGREPRCLNKSKTPGRSWFEGFLKRHPEIKQKHAESLSKARAAVTQDRIHGWFDEILDNFKETNLQDILRDPTRIFNGDKSGFMLCPKSGNVLGPNRSKEDFYQIVSAEKGQITVMATFLADGKIVPPTLISPYKKMPKAI
;
A
#
# COMPACT_ATOMS: atom_id res chain seq x y z
N MET A 1 15.69 -5.75 18.81
CA MET A 1 17.07 -6.24 19.05
C MET A 1 17.58 -6.84 17.74
N SER A 2 18.75 -6.45 17.23
CA SER A 2 19.26 -6.98 15.95
C SER A 2 19.97 -8.33 16.14
N VAL A 3 20.01 -9.17 15.08
CA VAL A 3 20.70 -10.48 15.11
C VAL A 3 22.17 -10.31 15.48
N LYS A 4 22.83 -9.25 15.00
CA LYS A 4 24.21 -8.89 15.40
C LYS A 4 24.33 -8.73 16.92
N LYS A 5 23.46 -7.92 17.52
CA LYS A 5 23.49 -7.64 18.96
C LYS A 5 23.23 -8.90 19.78
N TYR A 6 22.31 -9.75 19.32
CA TYR A 6 22.05 -11.05 19.95
C TYR A 6 23.28 -11.97 19.91
N LEU A 7 23.95 -12.10 18.75
CA LEU A 7 25.15 -12.94 18.61
C LEU A 7 26.30 -12.47 19.51
N GLN A 8 26.53 -11.16 19.58
CA GLN A 8 27.53 -10.55 20.46
C GLN A 8 27.25 -10.81 21.93
N ASN A 9 26.01 -10.60 22.37
CA ASN A 9 25.61 -10.82 23.77
C ASN A 9 25.71 -12.30 24.20
N ASN A 10 25.66 -13.23 23.26
CA ASN A 10 25.69 -14.67 23.53
C ASN A 10 27.01 -15.33 23.11
N GLY A 11 28.05 -14.56 22.75
CA GLY A 11 29.36 -15.10 22.36
C GLY A 11 29.32 -16.06 21.16
N ARG A 12 28.37 -15.88 20.23
CA ARG A 12 28.19 -16.78 19.07
C ARG A 12 28.81 -16.20 17.81
N GLU A 13 29.77 -16.89 17.22
CA GLU A 13 30.38 -16.53 15.92
C GLU A 13 30.15 -17.61 14.85
N PRO A 14 29.01 -17.59 14.12
CA PRO A 14 28.76 -18.54 13.04
C PRO A 14 29.75 -18.36 11.87
N ARG A 15 30.11 -19.46 11.20
CA ARG A 15 31.09 -19.45 10.08
C ARG A 15 30.68 -18.59 8.89
N CYS A 16 29.38 -18.31 8.73
CA CYS A 16 28.82 -17.52 7.62
C CYS A 16 28.58 -16.04 7.96
N LEU A 17 29.31 -15.50 8.94
CA LEU A 17 29.41 -14.06 9.15
C LEU A 17 30.22 -13.41 8.02
N ASN A 18 29.85 -12.19 7.66
CA ASN A 18 30.63 -11.35 6.75
C ASN A 18 31.81 -10.67 7.47
N LYS A 19 32.61 -9.90 6.71
CA LYS A 19 33.78 -9.16 7.23
C LYS A 19 33.45 -8.20 8.39
N SER A 20 32.20 -7.74 8.53
CA SER A 20 31.76 -6.86 9.62
C SER A 20 31.16 -7.62 10.82
N LYS A 21 31.41 -8.93 10.92
CA LYS A 21 30.87 -9.84 11.95
C LYS A 21 29.34 -9.78 12.03
N THR A 22 28.68 -9.69 10.88
CA THR A 22 27.21 -9.73 10.78
C THR A 22 26.76 -10.90 9.91
N PRO A 23 25.58 -11.47 10.17
CA PRO A 23 25.05 -12.54 9.33
C PRO A 23 24.97 -12.10 7.86
N GLY A 24 25.67 -12.84 6.99
CA GLY A 24 25.65 -12.59 5.55
C GLY A 24 24.44 -13.20 4.87
N ARG A 25 24.34 -13.00 3.55
CA ARG A 25 23.27 -13.57 2.70
C ARG A 25 23.12 -15.08 2.89
N SER A 26 24.22 -15.84 2.88
CA SER A 26 24.19 -17.30 3.05
C SER A 26 23.67 -17.73 4.42
N TRP A 27 23.93 -16.96 5.49
CA TRP A 27 23.34 -17.22 6.80
C TRP A 27 21.83 -17.04 6.76
N PHE A 28 21.36 -15.96 6.14
CA PHE A 28 19.94 -15.63 6.05
C PHE A 28 19.16 -16.66 5.24
N GLU A 29 19.68 -17.05 4.07
CA GLU A 29 19.09 -18.11 3.24
C GLU A 29 19.06 -19.46 3.99
N GLY A 30 20.16 -19.81 4.68
CA GLY A 30 20.20 -21.01 5.51
C GLY A 30 19.25 -20.96 6.71
N PHE A 31 19.03 -19.79 7.29
CA PHE A 31 18.08 -19.58 8.38
C PHE A 31 16.65 -19.82 7.91
N LEU A 32 16.22 -19.21 6.80
CA LEU A 32 14.89 -19.45 6.24
C LEU A 32 14.69 -20.91 5.80
N LYS A 33 15.74 -21.58 5.30
CA LYS A 33 15.69 -23.02 4.96
C LYS A 33 15.44 -23.92 6.18
N ARG A 34 15.99 -23.57 7.35
CA ARG A 34 15.80 -24.32 8.61
C ARG A 34 14.47 -24.02 9.29
N HIS A 35 13.84 -22.89 8.97
CA HIS A 35 12.62 -22.39 9.60
C HIS A 35 11.54 -22.11 8.54
N PRO A 36 10.98 -23.15 7.90
CA PRO A 36 10.00 -23.00 6.82
C PRO A 36 8.69 -22.31 7.24
N GLU A 37 8.40 -22.24 8.54
CA GLU A 37 7.31 -21.46 9.13
C GLU A 37 7.49 -19.95 8.96
N ILE A 38 8.74 -19.48 8.78
CA ILE A 38 9.08 -18.07 8.58
C ILE A 38 9.16 -17.78 7.08
N LYS A 39 8.25 -16.94 6.60
CA LYS A 39 8.23 -16.48 5.20
C LYS A 39 8.55 -15.00 5.10
N GLN A 40 9.32 -14.62 4.09
CA GLN A 40 9.48 -13.23 3.73
C GLN A 40 8.17 -12.72 3.14
N LYS A 41 7.57 -11.71 3.79
CA LYS A 41 6.34 -11.06 3.34
C LYS A 41 6.63 -9.60 3.05
N HIS A 42 5.98 -9.06 2.03
CA HIS A 42 5.90 -7.61 1.87
C HIS A 42 4.99 -7.06 2.96
N ALA A 43 5.53 -6.21 3.82
CA ALA A 43 4.72 -5.47 4.76
C ALA A 43 3.91 -4.43 3.97
N GLU A 44 2.61 -4.40 4.22
CA GLU A 44 1.77 -3.33 3.70
C GLU A 44 2.03 -2.05 4.48
N SER A 45 2.22 -0.95 3.77
CA SER A 45 2.33 0.37 4.38
C SER A 45 0.96 0.82 4.86
N LEU A 46 0.77 0.87 6.18
CA LEU A 46 -0.46 1.36 6.79
C LEU A 46 -0.28 2.81 7.23
N SER A 47 -1.27 3.67 6.97
CA SER A 47 -1.27 5.04 7.50
C SER A 47 -1.51 5.02 9.02
N LYS A 48 -1.01 6.04 9.74
CA LYS A 48 -1.22 6.18 11.19
C LYS A 48 -2.70 6.15 11.56
N ALA A 49 -3.55 6.78 10.74
CA ALA A 49 -4.99 6.78 10.94
C ALA A 49 -5.58 5.37 10.84
N ARG A 50 -5.24 4.60 9.81
CA ARG A 50 -5.71 3.21 9.65
C ARG A 50 -5.18 2.30 10.76
N ALA A 51 -3.96 2.52 11.23
CA ALA A 51 -3.37 1.77 12.34
C ALA A 51 -4.07 2.01 13.69
N ALA A 52 -4.75 3.15 13.84
CA ALA A 52 -5.47 3.53 15.06
C ALA A 52 -6.94 3.09 15.08
N VAL A 53 -7.42 2.44 14.01
CA VAL A 53 -8.79 1.90 13.95
C VAL A 53 -8.85 0.59 14.73
N THR A 54 -9.83 0.46 15.61
CA THR A 54 -10.12 -0.75 16.38
C THR A 54 -11.41 -1.40 15.90
N GLN A 55 -11.60 -2.67 16.23
CA GLN A 55 -12.84 -3.39 15.91
C GLN A 55 -14.07 -2.69 16.50
N ASP A 56 -14.01 -2.26 17.76
CA ASP A 56 -15.12 -1.57 18.42
C ASP A 56 -15.49 -0.25 17.73
N ARG A 57 -14.49 0.48 17.21
CA ARG A 57 -14.74 1.71 16.43
C ARG A 57 -15.42 1.42 15.11
N ILE A 58 -15.09 0.31 14.46
CA ILE A 58 -15.75 -0.13 13.23
C ILE A 58 -17.20 -0.48 13.54
N HIS A 59 -17.44 -1.31 14.55
CA HIS A 59 -18.79 -1.72 14.93
C HIS A 59 -19.66 -0.51 15.32
N GLY A 60 -19.15 0.37 16.19
CA GLY A 60 -19.87 1.57 16.59
C GLY A 60 -20.23 2.49 15.43
N TRP A 61 -19.35 2.61 14.42
CA TRP A 61 -19.65 3.37 13.20
C TRP A 61 -20.80 2.75 12.39
N PHE A 62 -20.84 1.42 12.26
CA PHE A 62 -21.94 0.74 11.59
C PHE A 62 -23.26 0.87 12.36
N ASP A 63 -23.21 0.73 13.69
CA ASP A 63 -24.39 0.90 14.55
C ASP A 63 -24.96 2.31 14.42
N GLU A 64 -24.12 3.35 14.48
CA GLU A 64 -24.52 4.75 14.32
C GLU A 64 -25.21 5.00 12.96
N ILE A 65 -24.67 4.44 11.87
CA ILE A 65 -25.29 4.55 10.54
C ILE A 65 -26.65 3.85 10.49
N LEU A 66 -26.75 2.65 11.05
CA LEU A 66 -28.00 1.89 11.07
C LEU A 66 -29.06 2.60 11.90
N ASP A 67 -28.69 3.20 13.01
CA ASP A 67 -29.61 3.97 13.86
C ASP A 67 -30.06 5.26 13.16
N ASN A 68 -29.16 5.99 12.50
CA ASN A 68 -29.54 7.13 11.68
C ASN A 68 -30.53 6.74 10.55
N PHE A 69 -30.35 5.59 9.89
CA PHE A 69 -31.31 5.11 8.90
C PHE A 69 -32.68 4.73 9.50
N LYS A 70 -32.72 4.24 10.74
CA LYS A 70 -33.99 4.01 11.47
C LYS A 70 -34.68 5.32 11.76
N GLU A 71 -33.98 6.28 12.35
CA GLU A 71 -34.53 7.57 12.76
C GLU A 71 -35.06 8.38 11.57
N THR A 72 -34.39 8.30 10.42
CA THR A 72 -34.79 8.98 9.19
C THR A 72 -35.81 8.20 8.34
N ASN A 73 -36.20 6.99 8.74
CA ASN A 73 -37.08 6.09 8.00
C ASN A 73 -36.58 5.81 6.56
N LEU A 74 -35.26 5.59 6.41
CA LEU A 74 -34.56 5.36 5.14
C LEU A 74 -33.93 3.96 5.03
N GLN A 75 -34.36 3.03 5.88
CA GLN A 75 -33.79 1.67 5.91
C GLN A 75 -34.01 0.88 4.61
N ASP A 76 -34.99 1.25 3.80
CA ASP A 76 -35.27 0.64 2.50
C ASP A 76 -34.11 0.82 1.51
N ILE A 77 -33.31 1.89 1.65
CA ILE A 77 -32.12 2.13 0.83
C ILE A 77 -31.13 0.96 0.93
N LEU A 78 -30.97 0.36 2.10
CA LEU A 78 -30.06 -0.76 2.32
C LEU A 78 -30.53 -2.06 1.65
N ARG A 79 -31.80 -2.15 1.28
CA ARG A 79 -32.40 -3.32 0.61
C ARG A 79 -32.30 -3.24 -0.91
N ASP A 80 -32.03 -2.06 -1.44
CA ASP A 80 -31.94 -1.80 -2.88
C ASP A 80 -30.47 -1.64 -3.30
N PRO A 81 -29.84 -2.67 -3.91
CA PRO A 81 -28.43 -2.60 -4.30
C PRO A 81 -28.18 -1.54 -5.40
N THR A 82 -29.21 -1.07 -6.09
CA THR A 82 -29.09 0.00 -7.09
C THR A 82 -28.85 1.38 -6.45
N ARG A 83 -28.99 1.49 -5.12
CA ARG A 83 -28.79 2.73 -4.35
C ARG A 83 -27.47 2.77 -3.58
N ILE A 84 -26.68 1.70 -3.62
CA ILE A 84 -25.42 1.59 -2.88
C ILE A 84 -24.27 1.77 -3.87
N PHE A 85 -23.57 2.91 -3.75
CA PHE A 85 -22.45 3.27 -4.61
C PHE A 85 -21.15 3.15 -3.82
N ASN A 86 -20.17 2.43 -4.36
CA ASN A 86 -18.80 2.40 -3.85
C ASN A 86 -17.87 2.91 -4.94
N GLY A 87 -17.04 3.90 -4.63
CA GLY A 87 -16.11 4.46 -5.58
C GLY A 87 -14.79 4.87 -4.95
N ASP A 88 -13.72 4.72 -5.72
CA ASP A 88 -12.37 5.08 -5.30
C ASP A 88 -11.56 5.68 -6.46
N LYS A 89 -10.48 6.36 -6.11
CA LYS A 89 -9.56 7.02 -7.04
C LYS A 89 -8.35 6.15 -7.29
N SER A 90 -8.09 5.85 -8.56
CA SER A 90 -6.87 5.19 -8.98
C SER A 90 -5.97 6.14 -9.77
N GLY A 91 -4.69 6.15 -9.42
CA GLY A 91 -3.66 6.94 -10.07
C GLY A 91 -2.84 6.11 -11.06
N PHE A 92 -2.85 6.50 -12.33
CA PHE A 92 -2.09 5.88 -13.40
C PHE A 92 -0.94 6.80 -13.81
N MET A 93 0.28 6.34 -13.54
CA MET A 93 1.49 7.08 -13.91
C MET A 93 1.71 6.97 -15.42
N LEU A 94 1.80 8.11 -16.12
CA LEU A 94 2.12 8.16 -17.55
C LEU A 94 3.62 8.03 -17.81
N CYS A 95 4.43 8.29 -16.79
CA CYS A 95 5.87 8.04 -16.82
C CYS A 95 6.16 6.81 -15.92
N PRO A 96 6.52 5.65 -16.49
CA PRO A 96 6.89 4.49 -15.71
C PRO A 96 8.16 4.77 -14.89
N LYS A 97 8.26 4.17 -13.71
CA LYS A 97 9.48 4.22 -12.91
C LYS A 97 10.62 3.59 -13.70
N SER A 98 11.78 4.23 -13.72
CA SER A 98 12.99 3.63 -14.28
C SER A 98 13.25 2.27 -13.62
N GLY A 99 13.54 1.27 -14.46
CA GLY A 99 13.81 -0.09 -14.01
C GLY A 99 15.14 -0.19 -13.26
N ASN A 100 15.43 -1.40 -12.77
CA ASN A 100 16.74 -1.70 -12.20
C ASN A 100 17.76 -1.81 -13.33
N VAL A 101 18.90 -1.11 -13.20
CA VAL A 101 20.01 -1.16 -14.15
C VAL A 101 21.20 -1.85 -13.47
N LEU A 102 21.86 -2.77 -14.17
CA LEU A 102 23.15 -3.33 -13.74
C LEU A 102 24.26 -2.51 -14.39
N GLY A 103 25.13 -1.92 -13.58
CA GLY A 103 26.21 -1.04 -14.04
C GLY A 103 27.58 -1.38 -13.42
N PRO A 104 28.70 -1.00 -14.07
CA PRO A 104 30.04 -1.21 -13.52
C PRO A 104 30.25 -0.47 -12.20
N ASN A 105 30.92 -1.11 -11.23
CA ASN A 105 31.17 -0.58 -9.88
C ASN A 105 31.95 0.75 -9.83
N ARG A 106 32.54 1.21 -10.96
CA ARG A 106 33.43 2.38 -11.07
C ARG A 106 33.19 3.21 -12.33
N SER A 107 31.97 3.26 -12.87
CA SER A 107 31.66 4.25 -13.90
C SER A 107 31.43 5.62 -13.24
N LYS A 108 32.03 6.67 -13.81
CA LYS A 108 31.65 8.08 -13.53
C LYS A 108 30.43 8.51 -14.36
N GLU A 109 29.88 7.58 -15.14
CA GLU A 109 28.73 7.79 -16.00
C GLU A 109 27.48 7.65 -15.15
N ASP A 110 26.67 8.68 -15.18
CA ASP A 110 25.38 8.67 -14.53
C ASP A 110 24.37 7.86 -15.37
N PHE A 111 23.70 6.90 -14.74
CA PHE A 111 22.64 6.12 -15.37
C PHE A 111 21.33 6.92 -15.34
N TYR A 112 21.12 7.76 -16.35
CA TYR A 112 19.85 8.48 -16.51
C TYR A 112 18.99 7.86 -17.60
N GLN A 113 17.70 7.73 -17.32
CA GLN A 113 16.70 7.55 -18.35
C GLN A 113 16.15 8.94 -18.70
N ILE A 114 16.45 9.41 -19.92
CA ILE A 114 15.83 10.62 -20.45
C ILE A 114 14.39 10.25 -20.83
N VAL A 115 13.42 10.85 -20.14
CA VAL A 115 11.99 10.68 -20.44
C VAL A 115 11.43 12.02 -20.91
N SER A 116 10.70 11.99 -22.03
CA SER A 116 10.12 13.18 -22.68
C SER A 116 8.93 13.77 -21.90
N ALA A 117 8.24 12.94 -21.11
CA ALA A 117 7.08 13.36 -20.33
C ALA A 117 7.49 13.77 -18.91
N GLU A 118 7.23 15.02 -18.54
CA GLU A 118 7.19 15.46 -17.14
C GLU A 118 6.27 14.52 -16.33
N LYS A 119 6.46 14.40 -15.00
CA LYS A 119 5.72 13.49 -14.09
C LYS A 119 4.19 13.64 -14.21
N GLY A 120 3.61 13.04 -15.24
CA GLY A 120 2.19 13.03 -15.52
C GLY A 120 1.54 11.86 -14.83
N GLN A 121 0.44 12.12 -14.14
CA GLN A 121 -0.43 11.10 -13.59
C GLN A 121 -1.85 11.39 -14.06
N ILE A 122 -2.50 10.38 -14.62
CA ILE A 122 -3.95 10.39 -14.84
C ILE A 122 -4.59 9.82 -13.59
N THR A 123 -5.52 10.54 -13.00
CA THR A 123 -6.33 10.00 -11.90
C THR A 123 -7.74 9.72 -12.42
N VAL A 124 -8.24 8.51 -12.19
CA VAL A 124 -9.59 8.10 -12.57
C VAL A 124 -10.40 7.86 -11.30
N MET A 125 -11.59 8.44 -11.23
CA MET A 125 -12.62 8.05 -10.25
C MET A 125 -13.48 6.97 -10.89
N ALA A 126 -13.45 5.77 -10.32
CA ALA A 126 -14.32 4.67 -10.73
C ALA A 126 -15.35 4.43 -9.63
N THR A 127 -16.62 4.31 -10.00
CA THR A 127 -17.73 4.06 -9.05
C THR A 127 -18.57 2.90 -9.57
N PHE A 128 -18.86 1.97 -8.66
CA PHE A 128 -19.60 0.74 -8.91
C PHE A 128 -20.79 0.69 -7.97
N LEU A 129 -21.92 0.20 -8.48
CA LEU A 129 -23.10 -0.08 -7.69
C LEU A 129 -23.04 -1.50 -7.11
N ALA A 130 -23.74 -1.73 -6.01
CA ALA A 130 -23.84 -3.06 -5.41
C ALA A 130 -24.57 -4.08 -6.31
N ASP A 131 -25.35 -3.62 -7.29
CA ASP A 131 -25.99 -4.47 -8.31
C ASP A 131 -25.05 -4.84 -9.47
N GLY A 132 -23.79 -4.38 -9.43
CA GLY A 132 -22.75 -4.66 -10.43
C GLY A 132 -22.72 -3.66 -11.59
N LYS A 133 -23.61 -2.65 -11.63
CA LYS A 133 -23.54 -1.59 -12.64
C LYS A 133 -22.36 -0.66 -12.39
N ILE A 134 -21.88 -0.07 -13.48
CA ILE A 134 -20.73 0.84 -13.48
C ILE A 134 -21.24 2.25 -13.78
N VAL A 135 -20.89 3.21 -12.93
CA VAL A 135 -21.05 4.63 -13.26
C VAL A 135 -19.92 5.02 -14.22
N PRO A 136 -20.19 5.76 -15.30
CA PRO A 136 -19.15 6.20 -16.23
C PRO A 136 -17.92 6.78 -15.49
N PRO A 137 -16.71 6.21 -15.69
CA PRO A 137 -15.53 6.63 -14.96
C PRO A 137 -15.18 8.07 -15.31
N THR A 138 -14.78 8.86 -14.31
CA THR A 138 -14.45 10.27 -14.49
C THR A 138 -12.95 10.49 -14.44
N LEU A 139 -12.42 11.19 -15.44
CA LEU A 139 -11.04 11.65 -15.47
C LEU A 139 -10.86 12.87 -14.56
N ILE A 140 -9.99 12.77 -13.56
CA ILE A 140 -9.61 13.90 -12.72
C ILE A 140 -8.35 14.53 -13.32
N SER A 141 -8.54 15.66 -13.99
CA SER A 141 -7.42 16.43 -14.55
C SER A 141 -6.56 17.06 -13.44
N PRO A 142 -5.23 17.13 -13.64
CA PRO A 142 -4.34 17.86 -12.74
C PRO A 142 -4.80 19.33 -12.60
N TYR A 143 -4.61 19.91 -11.42
CA TYR A 143 -4.84 21.35 -11.12
C TYR A 143 -6.30 21.85 -11.15
N LYS A 144 -7.29 20.98 -11.42
CA LYS A 144 -8.70 21.34 -11.31
C LYS A 144 -9.16 21.23 -9.86
N LYS A 145 -9.22 22.35 -9.14
CA LYS A 145 -9.82 22.41 -7.79
C LYS A 145 -11.33 22.23 -7.90
N MET A 146 -11.95 21.60 -6.91
CA MET A 146 -13.41 21.62 -6.81
C MET A 146 -13.87 23.09 -6.71
N PRO A 147 -14.92 23.50 -7.45
CA PRO A 147 -15.51 24.82 -7.29
C PRO A 147 -15.81 25.06 -5.81
N LYS A 148 -15.49 26.25 -5.30
CA LYS A 148 -15.73 26.61 -3.90
C LYS A 148 -17.21 26.83 -3.56
N ALA A 149 -18.12 26.61 -4.50
CA ALA A 149 -19.54 26.85 -4.33
C ALA A 149 -20.34 25.57 -4.59
N ILE A 150 -21.22 25.27 -3.64
CA ILE A 150 -22.47 24.52 -3.83
C ILE A 150 -23.57 25.58 -3.80
#